data_AF-A0A1G3QFM8-F1
#
_entry.id   AF-A0A1G3QFM8-F1
#
_cell.length_a   1.000
_cell.length_b   1.000
_cell.length_c   1.000
_cell.angle_alpha   90.00
_cell.angle_beta   90.00
_cell.angle_gamma   90.00
#
_symmetry.space_group_name_H-M   'P 1'
#
loop_
_entity.id
_entity.type
_entity.pdbx_description
1 polymer ?
#
loop_
_entity_poly.entity_id
_entity_poly.type
_entity_poly.pdbx_seq_one_letter_code
_entity_poly.pdbx_strand_id
1 'polypeptide(L)' 'MDESTLTDESLPVEKTNETMPENILLADRRNIAFASILVTYGQATVIAIATGNRTEIGKVSELLAEAPDLQTLIIIV' A
#
# COMPACT_ATOMS: atom_id res chain seq x y z
N MET A 1 -12.43 3.50 2.45
CA MET A 1 -11.62 2.92 1.37
C MET A 1 -11.15 1.55 1.83
N ASP A 2 -11.16 0.55 0.95
CA ASP A 2 -10.76 -0.84 1.27
C ASP A 2 -9.27 -1.04 1.03
N GLU A 3 -8.47 -0.92 2.10
CA GLU A 3 -7.00 -0.96 2.06
C GLU A 3 -6.43 -2.35 2.40
N SER A 4 -7.29 -3.39 2.40
CA SER A 4 -6.93 -4.77 2.76
C SER A 4 -5.74 -5.30 1.95
N THR A 5 -5.64 -4.94 0.68
CA THR A 5 -4.55 -5.35 -0.21
C THR A 5 -3.16 -4.87 0.20
N LEU A 6 -3.06 -3.79 0.98
CA LEU A 6 -1.79 -3.17 1.37
C LEU A 6 -1.52 -3.25 2.88
N THR A 7 -2.58 -3.26 3.70
CA THR A 7 -2.49 -3.19 5.17
C THR A 7 -2.96 -4.47 5.85
N ASP A 8 -3.58 -5.40 5.11
CA ASP A 8 -4.26 -6.59 5.64
C ASP A 8 -5.45 -6.26 6.57
N GLU A 9 -5.89 -4.99 6.64
CA GLU A 9 -7.07 -4.59 7.40
C GLU A 9 -8.35 -4.75 6.56
N SER A 10 -9.25 -5.62 7.02
CA SER A 10 -10.50 -5.94 6.32
C SER A 10 -11.60 -4.89 6.47
N LEU A 11 -11.43 -3.90 7.34
CA LEU A 11 -12.43 -2.85 7.57
C LEU A 11 -12.12 -1.62 6.72
N PRO A 12 -13.11 -1.05 6.02
CA PRO A 12 -12.90 0.17 5.25
C PRO A 12 -12.43 1.32 6.16
N VAL A 13 -11.36 2.00 5.76
CA VAL A 13 -10.81 3.15 6.48
C VAL A 13 -11.38 4.46 5.94
N GLU A 14 -11.79 5.35 6.83
CA GLU A 14 -12.23 6.71 6.50
C GLU A 14 -11.03 7.63 6.28
N LYS A 15 -11.08 8.44 5.21
CA LYS A 15 -10.00 9.37 4.85
C LYS A 15 -10.34 10.80 5.26
N THR A 16 -9.33 11.55 5.70
CA THR A 16 -9.43 12.95 6.15
C THR A 16 -8.44 13.83 5.39
N ASN A 17 -8.72 15.13 5.28
CA ASN A 17 -7.77 16.10 4.71
C ASN A 17 -6.85 16.73 5.78
N GLU A 18 -6.95 16.29 7.02
CA GLU A 18 -6.13 16.80 8.12
C GLU A 18 -4.64 16.44 7.94
N THR A 19 -3.78 17.31 8.45
CA THR A 19 -2.34 17.05 8.45
C THR A 19 -2.01 15.97 9.49
N MET A 20 -1.23 14.98 9.09
CA MET A 20 -0.79 13.90 9.97
C MET A 20 0.69 14.03 10.30
N PRO A 21 1.15 13.49 11.45
CA PRO A 21 2.58 13.46 11.79
C PRO A 21 3.36 12.67 10.74
N GLU A 22 4.62 13.03 10.49
CA GLU A 22 5.44 12.36 9.48
C GLU A 22 5.76 10.90 9.84
N ASN A 23 5.87 10.58 11.12
CA ASN A 23 6.24 9.26 11.62
C ASN A 23 5.03 8.48 12.13
N ILE A 24 4.09 8.20 11.22
CA ILE A 24 2.96 7.32 11.48
C ILE A 24 3.04 6.06 10.62
N LEU A 25 2.48 4.99 11.17
CA LEU A 25 2.32 3.72 10.47
C LEU A 25 1.49 3.91 9.20
N LEU A 26 1.73 3.06 8.21
CA LEU A 26 1.08 3.15 6.92
C LEU A 26 -0.45 3.01 7.04
N ALA A 27 -0.93 2.09 7.89
CA ALA A 27 -2.35 1.89 8.17
C ALA A 27 -3.02 3.13 8.79
N ASP A 28 -2.26 3.93 9.56
CA ASP A 28 -2.80 5.13 10.19
C ASP A 28 -2.86 6.33 9.24
N ARG A 29 -2.25 6.27 8.04
CA ARG A 29 -2.21 7.40 7.07
C ARG A 29 -3.56 7.63 6.40
N ARG A 30 -4.46 8.29 7.12
CA ARG A 30 -5.81 8.64 6.67
C ARG A 30 -5.87 9.82 5.71
N ASN A 31 -4.78 10.57 5.52
CA ASN A 31 -4.70 11.68 4.57
C ASN A 31 -4.13 11.33 3.20
N ILE A 32 -3.86 10.05 2.96
CA ILE A 32 -3.33 9.53 1.70
C ILE A 32 -4.28 8.47 1.16
N ALA A 33 -4.59 8.54 -0.13
CA ALA A 33 -5.18 7.44 -0.87
C ALA A 33 -4.06 6.66 -1.57
N PHE A 34 -3.90 5.37 -1.25
CA PHE A 34 -2.88 4.56 -1.92
C PHE A 34 -3.37 4.03 -3.27
N ALA A 35 -2.40 3.70 -4.13
CA ALA A 35 -2.67 3.15 -5.45
C ALA A 35 -3.36 1.77 -5.36
N SER A 36 -4.18 1.43 -6.36
CA SER A 36 -4.85 0.12 -6.48
C SER A 36 -5.85 -0.26 -5.37
N ILE A 37 -6.30 0.72 -4.59
CA ILE A 37 -7.31 0.57 -3.53
C ILE A 37 -8.71 0.86 -4.06
N LEU A 38 -9.72 0.11 -3.61
CA LEU A 38 -11.11 0.32 -3.97
C LEU A 38 -11.79 1.38 -3.07
N VAL A 39 -12.50 2.32 -3.68
CA VAL A 39 -13.37 3.27 -2.98
C VAL A 39 -14.71 2.59 -2.69
N THR A 40 -14.95 2.25 -1.42
CA THR A 40 -16.18 1.59 -0.96
C THR A 40 -17.38 2.53 -0.93
N TYR A 41 -17.17 3.78 -0.53
CA TYR A 41 -18.20 4.80 -0.43
C TYR A 41 -17.58 6.20 -0.46
N GLY A 42 -18.31 7.17 -1.02
CA GLY A 42 -17.94 8.58 -1.06
C GLY A 42 -17.24 9.02 -2.34
N GLN A 43 -16.92 10.30 -2.39
CA GLN A 43 -16.18 10.95 -3.47
C GLN A 43 -15.12 11.86 -2.85
N ALA A 44 -13.93 11.90 -3.46
CA ALA A 44 -12.85 12.77 -3.02
C ALA A 44 -12.10 13.30 -4.23
N THR A 45 -11.60 14.54 -4.13
CA THR A 45 -10.61 15.08 -5.06
C THR A 45 -9.24 14.95 -4.41
N VAL A 46 -8.29 14.34 -5.11
CA VAL A 46 -6.96 14.06 -4.58
C VAL A 46 -5.89 14.49 -5.57
N ILE A 47 -4.71 14.83 -5.07
CA ILE A 47 -3.53 15.15 -5.87
C ILE A 47 -2.64 13.91 -5.90
N ALA A 48 -2.16 13.54 -7.08
CA ALA A 48 -1.18 12.46 -7.20
C ALA A 48 0.18 12.90 -6.62
N ILE A 49 0.60 12.29 -5.51
CA ILE A 49 1.89 12.58 -4.85
C ILE A 49 3.00 11.59 -5.24
N ALA A 50 2.64 10.41 -5.76
CA ALA A 50 3.57 9.37 -6.21
C ALA A 50 2.93 8.49 -7.31
N THR A 51 3.76 7.95 -8.20
CA THR A 51 3.34 7.08 -9.31
C THR A 51 4.38 5.96 -9.54
N GLY A 52 3.96 4.85 -10.17
CA GLY A 52 4.84 3.71 -10.46
C GLY A 52 5.51 3.14 -9.21
N ASN A 53 6.81 2.84 -9.31
CA ASN A 53 7.63 2.27 -8.23
C ASN A 53 7.72 3.17 -6.99
N ARG A 54 7.38 4.46 -7.11
CA ARG A 54 7.37 5.38 -5.96
C ARG A 54 6.14 5.21 -5.06
N THR A 55 5.12 4.49 -5.51
CA THR A 55 3.95 4.14 -4.69
C THR A 55 4.29 3.00 -3.73
N GLU A 56 3.53 2.85 -2.64
CA GLU A 56 3.77 1.77 -1.68
C GLU A 56 3.65 0.38 -2.32
N ILE A 57 2.65 0.16 -3.18
CA ILE A 57 2.55 -1.08 -3.97
C ILE A 57 3.73 -1.24 -4.94
N GLY A 58 4.18 -0.16 -5.56
CA GLY A 58 5.34 -0.17 -6.45
C GLY A 58 6.62 -0.60 -5.72
N LYS A 59 6.85 -0.10 -4.52
CA LYS A 59 7.97 -0.51 -3.66
C LYS A 59 7.89 -1.98 -3.28
N VAL A 60 6.69 -2.47 -2.91
CA VAL A 60 6.49 -3.90 -2.61
C VAL A 60 6.80 -4.77 -3.84
N SER A 61 6.34 -4.36 -5.03
CA SER A 61 6.63 -5.06 -6.28
C SER A 61 8.11 -5.06 -6.63
N GLU A 62 8.82 -3.98 -6.35
CA GLU A 62 10.27 -3.86 -6.58
C GLU A 62 11.05 -4.75 -5.60
N LEU A 63 10.71 -4.73 -4.31
CA LEU A 63 11.28 -5.63 -3.31
C LEU A 63 11.05 -7.11 -3.66
N LEU A 64 9.88 -7.43 -4.22
CA LEU A 64 9.58 -8.79 -4.67
C LEU A 64 10.43 -9.19 -5.89
N ALA A 65 10.70 -8.25 -6.80
CA ALA A 65 11.52 -8.50 -7.99
C ALA A 65 13.03 -8.60 -7.65
N GLU A 66 13.48 -7.90 -6.60
CA GLU A 66 14.85 -7.97 -6.10
C GLU A 66 15.10 -9.17 -5.18
N ALA A 67 14.04 -9.80 -4.67
CA ALA A 67 14.17 -10.98 -3.82
C ALA A 67 14.92 -12.08 -4.60
N PRO A 68 16.09 -12.54 -4.10
CA PRO A 68 16.86 -13.57 -4.78
C PRO A 68 15.97 -14.82 -4.92
N ASP A 69 15.95 -15.41 -6.11
CA ASP A 69 15.26 -16.66 -6.38
C ASP A 69 15.78 -17.71 -5.40
N LEU A 70 15.03 -17.96 -4.31
CA LEU A 70 15.29 -19.06 -3.42
C LEU A 70 14.90 -20.32 -4.19
N GLN A 71 15.81 -20.77 -5.05
CA GLN A 71 15.90 -22.17 -5.43
C GLN A 71 16.14 -22.93 -4.14
N THR A 72 15.04 -23.33 -3.51
CA THR A 72 15.05 -24.30 -2.44
C THR A 72 15.47 -25.59 -3.12
N LEU A 73 16.79 -25.81 -3.16
CA LEU A 73 17.41 -26.95 -3.79
C LEU A 73 17.02 -28.17 -2.96
N ILE A 74 15.90 -28.82 -3.31
CA ILE A 74 15.59 -30.13 -2.79
C ILE A 74 16.49 -31.11 -3.57
N ILE A 75 17.74 -31.27 -3.13
CA ILE A 75 18.51 -32.46 -3.52
C ILE A 75 17.89 -33.62 -2.75
N ILE A 76 17.08 -34.43 -3.43
CA ILE A 76 16.76 -35.77 -2.94
C ILE A 76 18.00 -36.62 -3.22
N VAL A 77 18.71 -37.01 -2.16
CA VAL A 77 19.76 -38.04 -2.17
C VAL A 77 19.11 -39.40 -2.02
#